data_AF-A0A7V6X112-F1
#
_entry.id   AF-A0A7V6X112-F1
#
_cell.length_a   1.000
_cell.length_b   1.000
_cell.length_c   1.000
_cell.angle_alpha   90.00
_cell.angle_beta   90.00
_cell.angle_gamma   90.00
#
_symmetry.space_group_name_H-M   'P 1'
#
loop_
_entity.id
_entity.type
_entity.pdbx_description
1 polymer ?
#
loop_
_entity_poly.entity_id
_entity_poly.type
_entity_poly.pdbx_seq_one_letter_code
_entity_poly.pdbx_strand_id
1 'polypeptide(L)'
;MGFEDEVRKFCVDNSPTQAAWDTLLGNLTTNNAAARNIAIEFECGDCCKKVLNGDRLIPIISLGIVVLLPPSGSTLLIKLFSGGQRVETQMARAIIIPIDRICAVEFGAVQVDGVCPV
;
A
#
# COMPACT_ATOMS: atom_id res chain seq x y z
N MET A 1 14.52 -20.40 -32.49
CA MET A 1 15.43 -20.48 -31.34
C MET A 1 15.95 -19.09 -31.10
N GLY A 2 15.70 -18.50 -29.92
CA GLY A 2 16.08 -17.13 -29.57
C GLY A 2 14.86 -16.28 -29.22
N PHE A 3 14.45 -16.35 -27.96
CA PHE A 3 13.34 -15.65 -27.31
C PHE A 3 14.01 -14.69 -26.34
N GLU A 4 14.15 -13.41 -26.72
CA GLU A 4 14.66 -12.36 -25.80
C GLU A 4 13.87 -11.07 -26.06
N ASP A 5 12.57 -11.17 -25.79
CA ASP A 5 11.81 -10.07 -25.20
C ASP A 5 12.28 -9.84 -23.76
N GLU A 6 12.06 -8.62 -23.25
CA GLU A 6 11.97 -8.30 -21.82
C GLU A 6 13.26 -7.89 -21.08
N VAL A 7 13.81 -6.74 -21.47
CA VAL A 7 14.32 -5.79 -20.46
C VAL A 7 13.73 -4.41 -20.76
N ARG A 8 12.41 -4.27 -20.57
CA ARG A 8 11.78 -2.95 -20.47
C ARG A 8 12.29 -2.27 -19.20
N LYS A 9 13.44 -1.62 -19.35
CA LYS A 9 13.88 -0.38 -18.70
C LYS A 9 13.11 -0.07 -17.41
N PHE A 10 13.53 -0.71 -16.32
CA PHE A 10 13.09 -0.45 -14.95
C PHE A 10 13.68 0.88 -14.40
N CYS A 11 13.85 1.87 -15.28
CA CYS A 11 14.35 3.19 -14.95
C CYS A 11 13.27 4.18 -15.35
N VAL A 12 12.16 4.16 -14.60
CA VAL A 12 11.37 5.37 -14.43
C VAL A 12 12.14 6.16 -13.37
N ASP A 13 12.84 7.20 -13.80
CA ASP A 13 13.41 8.24 -12.93
C ASP A 13 12.26 9.01 -12.26
N ASN A 14 11.47 8.34 -11.43
CA ASN A 14 10.60 8.99 -10.47
C ASN A 14 11.31 8.88 -9.14
N SER A 15 12.19 9.85 -8.86
CA SER A 15 12.36 10.22 -7.46
C SER A 15 10.94 10.43 -6.92
N PRO A 16 10.55 9.75 -5.84
CA PRO A 16 9.21 9.92 -5.34
C PRO A 16 8.99 11.39 -5.02
N THR A 17 7.88 11.95 -5.50
CA THR A 17 7.68 13.39 -5.43
C THR A 17 7.81 13.83 -3.97
N GLN A 18 8.63 14.86 -3.72
CA GLN A 18 8.86 15.40 -2.38
C GLN A 18 7.53 15.62 -1.63
N ALA A 19 6.50 16.06 -2.36
CA ALA A 19 5.14 16.24 -1.86
C ALA A 19 4.48 14.95 -1.29
N ALA A 20 4.71 13.79 -1.91
CA ALA A 20 4.17 12.51 -1.42
C ALA A 20 4.80 12.12 -0.09
N TRP A 21 6.12 12.32 0.04
CA TRP A 21 6.84 12.10 1.29
C TRP A 21 6.42 13.08 2.38
N ASP A 22 6.31 14.37 2.06
CA ASP A 22 5.92 15.41 3.02
C ASP A 22 4.51 15.12 3.57
N THR A 23 3.59 14.69 2.69
CA THR A 23 2.23 14.29 3.09
C THR A 23 2.25 13.06 3.99
N LEU A 24 2.99 12.01 3.60
CA LEU A 24 3.05 10.76 4.36
C LEU A 24 3.68 10.98 5.75
N LEU A 25 4.82 11.68 5.80
CA LEU A 25 5.53 11.98 7.04
C LEU A 25 4.73 12.95 7.91
N GLY A 26 4.05 13.93 7.31
CA GLY A 26 3.10 14.82 7.99
C GLY A 26 1.97 14.04 8.66
N ASN A 27 1.39 13.06 7.97
CA ASN A 27 0.35 12.21 8.53
C ASN A 27 0.88 11.28 9.64
N LEU A 28 2.09 10.73 9.50
CA LEU A 28 2.70 9.90 10.53
C LEU A 28 3.02 10.68 11.81
N THR A 29 3.46 11.94 11.67
CA THR A 29 3.79 12.82 12.80
C THR A 29 2.58 13.47 13.46
N THR A 30 1.46 13.64 12.76
CA THR A 30 0.21 14.12 13.37
C THR A 30 -0.56 13.00 14.06
N ASN A 31 -0.53 11.77 13.52
CA ASN A 31 -1.19 10.60 14.12
C ASN A 31 -0.32 9.88 15.18
N ASN A 32 0.67 10.58 15.74
CA ASN A 32 1.73 10.10 16.64
C ASN A 32 1.43 8.79 17.40
N ALA A 33 2.28 7.80 17.14
CA ALA A 33 2.66 6.66 18.01
C ALA A 33 1.65 5.55 18.34
N ALA A 34 0.36 5.67 18.00
CA ALA A 34 -0.62 4.62 18.27
C ALA A 34 -1.65 4.39 17.15
N ALA A 35 -1.36 4.82 15.93
CA ALA A 35 -2.22 4.59 14.77
C ALA A 35 -2.23 3.10 14.39
N ARG A 36 -2.94 2.31 15.20
CA ARG A 36 -3.31 0.93 14.90
C ARG A 36 -4.36 0.96 13.80
N ASN A 37 -4.41 -0.11 13.02
CA ASN A 37 -5.33 -0.25 11.88
C ASN A 37 -5.02 0.74 10.74
N ILE A 38 -3.78 0.76 10.29
CA ILE A 38 -3.37 1.45 9.06
C ILE A 38 -3.92 0.67 7.87
N ALA A 39 -4.56 1.39 6.94
CA ALA A 39 -4.92 0.87 5.64
C ALA A 39 -4.22 1.67 4.54
N ILE A 40 -3.74 0.97 3.51
CA ILE A 40 -3.06 1.60 2.37
C ILE A 40 -3.71 1.10 1.10
N GLU A 41 -4.15 2.03 0.26
CA GLU A 41 -4.61 1.76 -1.09
C GLU A 41 -3.51 2.09 -2.08
N PHE A 42 -3.23 1.16 -2.99
CA PHE A 42 -2.17 1.31 -3.97
C PHE A 42 -2.50 0.62 -5.29
N GLU A 43 -1.99 1.18 -6.37
CA GLU A 43 -2.16 0.66 -7.72
C GLU A 43 -1.09 -0.39 -8.06
N CYS A 44 -1.52 -1.41 -8.79
CA CYS A 44 -0.66 -2.49 -9.27
C CYS A 44 -0.86 -2.68 -10.79
N GLY A 45 -0.71 -1.60 -11.56
CA GLY A 45 -1.01 -1.57 -12.99
C GLY A 45 -2.51 -1.39 -13.22
N ASP A 46 -3.19 -2.43 -13.71
CA ASP A 46 -4.61 -2.37 -14.07
C ASP A 46 -5.58 -2.71 -12.91
N CYS A 47 -5.06 -2.79 -11.68
CA CYS A 47 -5.85 -3.16 -10.51
C CYS A 47 -5.47 -2.32 -9.28
N CYS A 48 -6.45 -2.13 -8.40
CA CYS A 48 -6.25 -1.46 -7.12
C CYS A 48 -6.18 -2.51 -6.01
N LYS A 49 -5.22 -2.37 -5.11
CA LYS A 49 -5.10 -3.21 -3.92
C LYS A 49 -5.27 -2.35 -2.68
N LYS A 50 -6.01 -2.86 -1.70
CA LYS A 50 -6.13 -2.24 -0.38
C LYS A 50 -5.58 -3.21 0.66
N VAL A 51 -4.49 -2.83 1.32
CA VAL A 51 -3.98 -3.54 2.49
C VAL A 51 -4.59 -2.97 3.75
N LEU A 52 -4.94 -3.84 4.68
CA LEU A 52 -5.61 -3.55 5.94
C LEU A 52 -4.86 -4.23 7.09
N ASN A 53 -5.24 -3.87 8.31
CA ASN A 53 -4.67 -4.40 9.56
C ASN A 53 -3.18 -4.09 9.73
N GLY A 54 -2.74 -2.91 9.26
CA GLY A 54 -1.41 -2.41 9.53
C GLY A 54 -1.27 -1.84 10.94
N ASP A 55 -0.12 -2.04 11.57
CA ASP A 55 0.22 -1.49 12.90
C ASP A 55 1.41 -0.53 12.82
N ARG A 56 2.41 -0.85 11.99
CA ARG A 56 3.60 -0.03 11.82
C ARG A 56 3.87 0.22 10.36
N LEU A 57 4.06 1.50 10.02
CA LEU A 57 4.48 1.94 8.70
C LEU A 57 5.91 2.49 8.81
N ILE A 58 6.83 1.86 8.08
CA ILE A 58 8.25 2.20 8.09
C ILE A 58 8.59 2.80 6.72
N PRO A 59 8.83 4.13 6.63
CA PRO A 59 9.27 4.76 5.41
C PRO A 59 10.76 4.49 5.16
N ILE A 60 11.12 4.01 3.97
CA ILE A 60 12.51 3.85 3.52
C ILE A 60 12.74 4.84 2.36
N ILE A 61 13.06 6.07 2.74
CA ILE A 61 13.16 7.23 1.82
C ILE A 61 14.20 6.99 0.73
N SER A 62 15.34 6.40 1.08
CA SER A 62 16.43 6.11 0.13
C SER A 62 16.05 5.15 -1.00
N LEU A 63 15.02 4.33 -0.79
CA LEU A 63 14.53 3.36 -1.77
C LEU A 63 13.18 3.74 -2.37
N GLY A 64 12.54 4.83 -1.93
CA GLY A 64 11.24 5.22 -2.47
C GLY A 64 10.08 4.31 -2.03
N ILE A 65 10.22 3.57 -0.93
CA ILE A 65 9.25 2.53 -0.52
C ILE A 65 8.77 2.74 0.91
N VAL A 66 7.60 2.18 1.20
CA VAL A 66 7.07 2.02 2.56
C VAL A 66 6.90 0.55 2.88
N VAL A 67 7.20 0.17 4.12
CA VAL A 67 6.98 -1.18 4.63
C VAL A 67 5.87 -1.12 5.66
N LEU A 68 4.78 -1.86 5.42
CA LEU A 68 3.70 -2.00 6.38
C LEU A 68 3.80 -3.37 7.07
N LEU A 69 3.72 -3.35 8.40
CA LEU A 69 3.76 -4.53 9.26
C LEU A 69 2.45 -4.64 10.06
N PRO A 70 1.90 -5.87 10.22
CA PRO A 70 0.74 -6.10 11.06
C PRO A 70 1.12 -6.08 12.55
N PRO A 71 0.13 -6.06 13.46
CA PRO A 71 0.36 -6.33 14.87
C PRO A 71 1.06 -7.67 15.09
N SER A 72 1.86 -7.79 16.16
CA SER A 72 2.52 -9.05 16.52
C SER A 72 1.52 -10.21 16.60
N GLY A 73 1.79 -11.30 15.88
CA GLY A 73 0.91 -12.48 15.84
C GLY A 73 -0.29 -12.37 14.89
N SER A 74 -0.42 -11.27 14.14
CA SER A 74 -1.47 -11.07 13.13
C SER A 74 -0.91 -11.05 11.70
N THR A 75 -1.81 -11.04 10.72
CA THR A 75 -1.49 -10.87 9.30
C THR A 75 -2.14 -9.62 8.74
N LEU A 76 -1.52 -9.04 7.72
CA LEU A 76 -2.12 -8.04 6.85
C LEU A 76 -3.16 -8.71 5.97
N LEU A 77 -4.25 -8.00 5.72
CA LEU A 77 -5.30 -8.43 4.80
C LEU A 77 -5.23 -7.57 3.53
N ILE A 78 -4.91 -8.17 2.40
CA ILE A 78 -4.79 -7.48 1.12
C ILE A 78 -6.01 -7.83 0.28
N LYS A 79 -6.85 -6.84 -0.02
CA LYS A 79 -8.00 -6.98 -0.92
C LYS A 79 -7.60 -6.51 -2.32
N LEU A 80 -7.83 -7.36 -3.32
CA LEU A 80 -7.65 -7.03 -4.73
C LEU A 80 -8.98 -6.59 -5.33
N PHE A 81 -8.97 -5.43 -6.00
CA PHE A 81 -10.08 -4.90 -6.76
C PHE A 81 -9.71 -4.83 -8.24
N SER A 82 -10.57 -5.38 -9.10
CA SER A 82 -10.46 -5.27 -10.56
C SER A 82 -11.84 -4.95 -11.11
N GLY A 83 -11.93 -3.97 -12.00
CA GLY A 83 -13.22 -3.51 -12.56
C GLY A 83 -14.24 -3.05 -11.50
N GLY A 84 -13.77 -2.53 -10.36
CA GLY A 84 -14.63 -2.09 -9.26
C GLY A 84 -15.20 -3.21 -8.37
N GLN A 85 -14.90 -4.48 -8.64
CA GLN A 85 -15.33 -5.60 -7.80
C GLN A 85 -14.17 -6.17 -6.99
N ARG A 86 -14.44 -6.62 -5.75
CA ARG A 86 -13.46 -7.37 -4.95
C ARG A 86 -13.29 -8.75 -5.55
N VAL A 87 -12.12 -9.00 -6.13
CA VAL A 87 -11.82 -10.26 -6.82
C VAL A 87 -11.17 -11.27 -5.89
N GLU A 88 -10.29 -10.80 -5.00
CA GLU A 88 -9.46 -11.70 -4.19
C GLU A 88 -9.13 -11.09 -2.83
N THR A 89 -8.83 -11.95 -1.86
CA THR A 89 -8.31 -11.55 -0.55
C THR A 89 -7.12 -12.42 -0.19
N GLN A 90 -5.98 -11.78 0.07
CA GLN A 90 -4.73 -12.43 0.41
C GLN A 90 -4.30 -12.04 1.83
N MET A 91 -3.52 -12.90 2.48
CA MET A 91 -2.94 -12.63 3.79
C MET A 91 -1.41 -12.57 3.67
N ALA A 92 -0.80 -11.57 4.30
CA ALA A 92 0.66 -11.38 4.29
C ALA A 92 1.19 -11.02 5.68
N ARG A 93 2.46 -11.36 5.95
CA ARG A 93 3.12 -10.98 7.21
C ARG A 93 3.77 -9.60 7.16
N ALA A 94 3.95 -9.06 5.97
CA ALA A 94 4.48 -7.74 5.68
C ALA A 94 4.13 -7.41 4.22
N ILE A 95 4.11 -6.12 3.87
CA ILE A 95 4.05 -5.70 2.47
C ILE A 95 5.00 -4.53 2.25
N ILE A 96 5.63 -4.51 1.08
CA ILE A 96 6.48 -3.42 0.61
C ILE A 96 5.73 -2.75 -0.53
N ILE A 97 5.51 -1.44 -0.41
CA ILE A 97 4.73 -0.67 -1.39
C ILE A 97 5.59 0.51 -1.86
N PRO A 98 5.82 0.65 -3.17
CA PRO A 98 6.41 1.87 -3.73
C PRO A 98 5.53 3.09 -3.43
N ILE A 99 6.09 4.17 -2.91
CA ILE A 99 5.30 5.33 -2.48
C ILE A 99 4.60 6.04 -3.65
N ASP A 100 5.18 5.96 -4.85
CA ASP A 100 4.62 6.46 -6.11
C ASP A 100 3.36 5.71 -6.55
N ARG A 101 3.11 4.52 -6.00
CA ARG A 101 1.90 3.73 -6.27
C ARG A 101 0.83 3.87 -5.20
N ILE A 102 1.10 4.59 -4.12
CA ILE A 102 0.13 4.79 -3.04
C ILE A 102 -0.88 5.84 -3.47
N CYS A 103 -2.15 5.45 -3.50
CA CYS A 103 -3.26 6.33 -3.79
C CYS A 103 -3.79 6.99 -2.51
N ALA A 104 -3.85 6.23 -1.42
CA ALA A 104 -4.35 6.71 -0.14
C ALA A 104 -3.73 5.97 1.05
N VAL A 105 -3.56 6.69 2.16
CA VAL A 105 -3.19 6.12 3.47
C VAL A 105 -4.21 6.56 4.49
N GLU A 106 -4.85 5.58 5.12
CA GLU A 106 -5.88 5.79 6.14
C GLU A 106 -5.33 5.30 7.50
N PHE A 107 -5.49 6.12 8.54
CA PHE A 107 -5.10 5.79 9.91
C PHE A 107 -6.35 5.56 10.76
N GLY A 108 -6.34 4.53 11.59
CA GLY A 108 -7.53 4.16 12.39
C GLY A 108 -8.67 3.58 11.54
N ALA A 109 -8.34 2.96 10.40
CA ALA A 109 -9.32 2.44 9.47
C ALA A 109 -10.14 1.31 10.11
N VAL A 110 -11.47 1.44 10.06
CA VAL A 110 -12.39 0.37 10.44
C VAL A 110 -13.00 -0.20 9.17
N GLN A 111 -12.88 -1.51 8.98
CA GLN A 111 -13.57 -2.20 7.90
C GLN A 111 -15.07 -2.19 8.19
N VAL A 112 -15.82 -1.46 7.37
CA VAL A 112 -17.29 -1.56 7.34
C VAL A 112 -17.61 -2.57 6.24
N ASP A 113 -18.01 -3.78 6.60
CA ASP A 113 -18.55 -4.74 5.64
C ASP A 113 -19.99 -4.33 5.28
N GLY A 114 -20.10 -3.27 4.48
CA GLY A 114 -21.34 -2.89 3.83
C GLY A 114 -21.50 -3.66 2.52
N VAL A 115 -22.68 -4.23 2.28
CA VAL A 115 -23.09 -4.62 0.93
C VAL A 115 -23.04 -3.35 0.08
N CYS A 116 -22.22 -3.32 -0.97
CA CYS A 116 -22.30 -2.25 -1.96
C CYS A 116 -23.74 -2.24 -2.50
N PRO A 117 -24.53 -1.16 -2.34
CA PRO A 117 -25.79 -1.07 -3.05
C PRO A 117 -25.48 -1.09 -4.54
N VAL A 118 -26.01 -2.13 -5.20
CA VAL A 118 -26.01 -2.30 -6.66
C VAL A 118 -26.80 -1.18 -7.34
#